data_AF-A0A965NNV9-F1
#
_entry.id   AF-A0A965NNV9-F1
#
_cell.length_a   1.000
_cell.length_b   1.000
_cell.length_c   1.000
_cell.angle_alpha   90.00
_cell.angle_beta   90.00
_cell.angle_gamma   90.00
#
_symmetry.space_group_name_H-M   'P 1'
#
loop_
_entity.id
_entity.type
_entity.pdbx_description
1 polymer ?
#
loop_
_entity_poly.entity_id
_entity_poly.type
_entity_poly.pdbx_seq_one_letter_code
_entity_poly.pdbx_strand_id
1 'polypeptide(L)'
;MSEPTSSLPNIPAPIAREKPWVQLKTFTSKPSIFRSMVGEVSPDARQGDVVAAYDKQGSFIGYGFWNAGAPIALRILKATPGKPDDVWFEQAIRRAAALRKDVLKLDENTDAYRVVNADADFLSGLIVDRLGDVLSIEVSSYAVMRRLPRWIPILHDAVGTKREIVQVDAHVARIEGIMPTDIPKSAVRFVKIKEFGMIQEVDFAEGHKTGFFCDQRDNRRRFGALAKGLKVLDLCCYSGGFSIAAKLAGATEVTAVDLD
;
A
#
# COMPACT_ATOMS: atom_id res chain seq x y z
N MET A 1 26.86 35.22 57.58
CA MET A 1 27.14 34.89 56.17
C MET A 1 26.44 33.57 55.89
N SER A 2 25.29 33.62 55.20
CA SER A 2 24.51 32.44 54.84
C SER A 2 24.81 32.08 53.39
N GLU A 3 25.38 30.90 53.15
CA GLU A 3 25.60 30.37 51.81
C GLU A 3 24.27 30.09 51.09
N PRO A 4 24.14 30.41 49.79
CA PRO A 4 22.97 30.02 49.03
C PRO A 4 23.12 28.56 48.57
N THR A 5 22.19 27.72 49.01
CA THR A 5 22.01 26.36 48.47
C THR A 5 21.61 26.46 46.99
N SER A 6 22.57 26.15 46.11
CA SER A 6 22.34 25.90 44.69
C SER A 6 21.41 24.69 44.53
N SER A 7 20.13 24.92 44.24
CA SER A 7 19.22 23.89 43.78
C SER A 7 19.56 23.55 42.34
N LEU A 8 20.09 22.35 42.09
CA LEU A 8 20.24 21.81 40.74
C LEU A 8 18.89 21.89 40.00
N PRO A 9 18.88 22.26 38.70
CA PRO A 9 17.66 22.26 37.92
C PRO A 9 17.06 20.85 37.94
N ASN A 10 15.76 20.79 38.27
CA ASN A 10 14.96 19.57 38.30
C ASN A 10 14.94 18.97 36.88
N ILE A 11 15.89 18.08 36.57
CA ILE A 11 15.88 17.33 35.30
C ILE A 11 14.64 16.45 35.36
N PRO A 12 13.64 16.65 34.48
CA PRO A 12 12.46 15.79 34.49
C PRO A 12 12.90 14.34 34.37
N ALA A 13 12.38 13.47 35.25
CA ALA A 13 12.60 12.03 35.12
C ALA A 13 12.26 11.61 33.68
N PRO A 14 13.09 10.78 33.02
CA PRO A 14 12.83 10.40 31.64
C PRO A 14 11.45 9.77 31.55
N ILE A 15 10.56 10.40 30.77
CA ILE A 15 9.23 9.86 30.48
C ILE A 15 9.45 8.43 29.96
N ALA A 16 8.88 7.44 30.64
CA ALA A 16 9.03 6.05 30.24
C ALA A 16 8.47 5.88 28.83
N ARG A 17 9.36 5.74 27.84
CA ARG A 17 8.98 5.53 26.43
C ARG A 17 8.68 4.06 26.20
N GLU A 18 7.60 3.79 25.50
CA GLU A 18 7.31 2.44 25.04
C GLU A 18 8.38 2.02 24.02
N LYS A 19 9.03 0.88 24.25
CA LYS A 19 10.10 0.39 23.38
C LYS A 19 9.59 -0.61 22.32
N PRO A 20 10.27 -0.72 21.16
CA PRO A 20 11.25 0.22 20.64
C PRO A 20 10.61 1.55 20.23
N TRP A 21 11.40 2.63 20.22
CA TRP A 21 10.94 3.99 19.90
C TRP A 21 11.88 4.75 18.97
N VAL A 22 11.33 5.77 18.33
CA VAL A 22 12.03 6.76 17.50
C VAL A 22 11.59 8.16 17.90
N GLN A 23 12.53 9.09 18.03
CA GLN A 23 12.26 10.50 18.26
C GLN A 23 12.73 11.36 17.09
N LEU A 24 11.87 12.26 16.62
CA LEU A 24 12.20 13.19 15.56
C LEU A 24 13.01 14.37 16.10
N LYS A 25 13.84 14.97 15.24
CA LYS A 25 14.52 16.25 15.52
C LYS A 25 13.90 17.43 14.77
N THR A 26 12.92 17.17 13.91
CA THR A 26 12.16 18.17 13.16
C THR A 26 10.66 17.98 13.35
N PHE A 27 9.88 19.02 13.07
CA PHE A 27 8.43 18.95 13.06
C PHE A 27 7.91 18.49 11.70
N THR A 28 6.88 17.64 11.70
CA THR A 28 6.17 17.23 10.47
C THR A 28 4.80 16.65 10.81
N SER A 29 3.85 16.82 9.90
CA SER A 29 2.55 16.16 9.91
C SER A 29 2.44 15.04 8.87
N LYS A 30 3.49 14.82 8.06
CA LYS A 30 3.48 13.77 7.03
C LYS A 30 3.71 12.40 7.66
N PRO A 31 3.00 11.34 7.20
CA PRO A 31 3.18 9.99 7.73
C PRO A 31 4.51 9.36 7.30
N SER A 32 5.08 9.78 6.17
CA SER A 32 6.39 9.35 5.71
C SER A 32 7.49 10.27 6.23
N ILE A 33 8.33 9.72 7.11
CA ILE A 33 9.38 10.45 7.80
C ILE A 33 10.73 10.07 7.20
N PHE A 34 11.44 11.08 6.68
CA PHE A 34 12.77 10.85 6.11
C PHE A 34 13.82 10.59 7.20
N ARG A 35 14.84 9.79 6.87
CA ARG A 35 15.97 9.52 7.76
C ARG A 35 16.61 10.78 8.33
N SER A 36 16.71 11.85 7.53
CA SER A 36 17.26 13.15 7.93
C SER A 36 16.46 13.86 9.03
N MET A 37 15.20 13.46 9.26
CA MET A 37 14.29 14.03 10.27
C MET A 37 14.36 13.31 11.61
N VAL A 38 15.01 12.15 11.64
CA VAL A 38 15.17 11.34 12.86
C VAL A 38 16.33 11.88 13.70
N GLY A 39 16.10 12.01 15.01
CA GLY A 39 17.09 12.41 16.00
C GLY A 39 17.64 11.19 16.74
N GLU A 40 16.86 10.68 17.69
CA GLU A 40 17.22 9.56 18.56
C GLU A 40 16.38 8.32 18.24
N VAL A 41 16.95 7.15 18.49
CA VAL A 41 16.30 5.86 18.29
C VAL A 41 16.67 4.95 19.45
N SER A 42 15.74 4.13 19.92
CA SER A 42 16.04 3.17 20.98
C SER A 42 17.02 2.09 20.48
N PRO A 43 18.01 1.65 21.29
CA PRO A 43 19.03 0.68 20.86
C PRO A 43 18.47 -0.68 20.41
N ASP A 44 17.25 -1.01 20.83
CA ASP A 44 16.54 -2.25 20.54
C ASP A 44 15.65 -2.18 19.28
N ALA A 45 15.57 -1.02 18.60
CA ALA A 45 14.78 -0.86 17.38
C ALA A 45 15.44 -1.55 16.18
N ARG A 46 14.77 -2.55 15.59
CA ARG A 46 15.26 -3.30 14.43
C ARG A 46 14.48 -2.97 13.18
N GLN A 47 15.09 -3.22 12.03
CA GLN A 47 14.44 -3.04 10.73
C GLN A 47 13.16 -3.89 10.64
N GLY A 48 12.06 -3.25 10.23
CA GLY A 48 10.75 -3.85 10.13
C GLY A 48 9.92 -3.86 11.42
N ASP A 49 10.46 -3.35 12.53
CA ASP A 49 9.71 -3.26 13.79
C ASP A 49 8.62 -2.20 13.72
N VAL A 50 7.57 -2.42 14.52
CA VAL A 50 6.63 -1.35 14.90
C VAL A 50 7.25 -0.61 16.08
N VAL A 51 7.52 0.68 15.90
CA VAL A 51 8.11 1.56 16.92
C VAL A 51 7.10 2.61 17.36
N ALA A 52 7.17 3.03 18.62
CA ALA A 52 6.52 4.25 19.08
C ALA A 52 7.30 5.48 18.55
N ALA A 53 6.59 6.48 18.06
CA ALA A 53 7.17 7.68 17.47
C ALA A 53 6.87 8.89 18.35
N TYR A 54 7.88 9.73 18.55
CA TYR A 54 7.80 10.95 19.34
C TYR A 54 8.30 12.16 18.53
N ASP A 55 7.70 13.32 18.71
CA ASP A 55 8.16 14.57 18.10
C ASP A 55 9.45 15.11 18.75
N LYS A 56 9.93 16.25 18.26
CA LYS A 56 11.14 16.90 18.82
C LYS A 56 11.01 17.34 20.27
N GLN A 57 9.79 17.52 20.78
CA GLN A 57 9.49 17.84 22.18
C GLN A 57 9.33 16.58 23.05
N GLY A 58 9.32 15.39 22.45
CA GLY A 58 9.10 14.14 23.15
C GLY A 58 7.62 13.78 23.33
N SER A 59 6.70 14.47 22.63
CA SER A 59 5.28 14.12 22.62
C SER A 59 5.03 12.94 21.69
N PHE A 60 4.19 11.99 22.11
CA PHE A 60 3.81 10.85 21.29
C PHE A 60 3.04 11.29 20.05
N ILE A 61 3.44 10.80 18.87
CA ILE A 61 2.81 11.12 17.58
C ILE A 61 2.25 9.90 16.84
N GLY A 62 2.49 8.69 17.34
CA GLY A 62 1.93 7.47 16.77
C GLY A 62 2.87 6.28 16.81
N TYR A 63 2.46 5.21 16.13
CA TYR A 63 3.27 4.04 15.85
C TYR A 63 3.53 3.93 14.35
N GLY A 64 4.70 3.44 13.98
CA GLY A 64 5.08 3.29 12.58
C GLY A 64 6.04 2.15 12.33
N PHE A 65 6.18 1.78 11.05
CA PHE A 65 7.21 0.85 10.61
C PHE A 65 8.57 1.55 10.55
N TRP A 66 9.57 0.94 11.18
CA TRP A 66 10.94 1.43 11.22
C TRP A 66 11.84 0.75 10.20
N ASN A 67 12.63 1.54 9.46
CA ASN A 67 13.72 1.05 8.61
C ASN A 67 14.88 2.05 8.63
N ALA A 68 15.94 1.76 9.39
CA ALA A 68 17.08 2.66 9.49
C ALA A 68 17.86 2.84 8.16
N GLY A 69 17.77 1.86 7.24
CA GLY A 69 18.48 1.86 5.97
C GLY A 69 17.76 2.56 4.83
N ALA A 70 16.45 2.81 4.96
CA ALA A 70 15.64 3.43 3.91
C ALA A 70 15.63 4.98 4.01
N PRO A 71 15.54 5.70 2.88
CA PRO A 71 15.33 7.15 2.88
C PRO A 71 14.09 7.56 3.66
N ILE A 72 12.98 6.81 3.53
CA ILE A 72 11.80 6.92 4.39
C ILE A 72 12.02 5.96 5.56
N ALA A 73 12.58 6.48 6.64
CA ALA A 73 13.01 5.66 7.77
C ALA A 73 11.87 5.27 8.71
N LEU A 74 10.80 6.06 8.77
CA LEU A 74 9.65 5.79 9.60
C LEU A 74 8.36 6.06 8.81
N ARG A 75 7.46 5.08 8.77
CA ARG A 75 6.15 5.15 8.12
C ARG A 75 5.06 5.06 9.18
N ILE A 76 4.43 6.18 9.53
CA ILE A 76 3.39 6.25 10.56
C ILE A 76 2.14 5.49 10.09
N LEU A 77 1.65 4.57 10.92
CA LEU A 77 0.50 3.71 10.66
C LEU A 77 -0.72 4.11 11.49
N LYS A 78 -0.49 4.52 12.75
CA LYS A 78 -1.54 4.76 13.72
C LYS A 78 -1.13 5.91 14.64
N ALA A 79 -1.91 6.98 14.68
CA ALA A 79 -1.64 8.15 15.53
C ALA A 79 -2.31 8.09 16.92
N THR A 80 -2.93 6.96 17.28
CA THR A 80 -3.61 6.76 18.56
C THR A 80 -2.91 5.72 19.45
N PRO A 81 -3.10 5.77 20.78
CA PRO A 81 -2.49 4.82 21.71
C PRO A 81 -2.82 3.35 21.43
N GLY A 82 -1.94 2.46 21.90
CA GLY A 82 -2.02 1.01 21.72
C GLY A 82 -1.27 0.56 20.48
N LYS A 83 -0.10 -0.03 20.68
CA LYS A 83 0.79 -0.47 19.60
C LYS A 83 0.09 -1.46 18.66
N PRO A 84 0.15 -1.25 17.33
CA PRO A 84 -0.34 -2.22 16.36
C PRO A 84 0.26 -3.61 16.55
N ASP A 85 -0.59 -4.58 16.87
CA ASP A 85 -0.29 -6.00 16.96
C ASP A 85 -0.88 -6.75 15.76
N ASP A 86 -0.74 -8.07 15.74
CA ASP A 86 -1.22 -8.90 14.63
C ASP A 86 -2.75 -8.82 14.45
N VAL A 87 -3.50 -8.69 15.56
CA VAL A 87 -4.95 -8.53 15.54
C VAL A 87 -5.33 -7.21 14.86
N TRP A 88 -4.64 -6.12 15.20
CA TRP A 88 -4.87 -4.82 14.57
C TRP A 88 -4.60 -4.85 13.06
N PHE A 89 -3.53 -5.54 12.62
CA PHE A 89 -3.21 -5.68 11.21
C PHE A 89 -4.23 -6.53 10.45
N GLU A 90 -4.68 -7.64 11.04
CA GLU A 90 -5.79 -8.42 10.47
C GLU A 90 -7.04 -7.55 10.31
N GLN A 91 -7.41 -6.79 11.35
CA GLN A 91 -8.54 -5.88 11.27
C GLN A 91 -8.33 -4.80 10.21
N ALA A 92 -7.11 -4.29 10.01
CA ALA A 92 -6.82 -3.32 8.95
C ALA A 92 -7.06 -3.91 7.55
N ILE A 93 -6.59 -5.14 7.31
CA ILE A 93 -6.84 -5.87 6.05
C ILE A 93 -8.34 -6.08 5.84
N ARG A 94 -9.05 -6.57 6.86
CA ARG A 94 -10.49 -6.82 6.77
C ARG A 94 -11.30 -5.55 6.57
N ARG A 95 -10.94 -4.44 7.24
CA ARG A 95 -11.56 -3.12 7.01
C ARG A 95 -11.34 -2.64 5.58
N ALA A 96 -10.13 -2.79 5.05
CA ALA A 96 -9.82 -2.41 3.68
C ALA A 96 -10.68 -3.20 2.69
N ALA A 97 -10.78 -4.52 2.84
CA ALA A 97 -11.63 -5.37 2.01
C ALA A 97 -13.14 -5.04 2.15
N ALA A 98 -13.63 -4.87 3.38
CA ALA A 98 -15.03 -4.52 3.66
C ALA A 98 -15.44 -3.19 3.04
N LEU A 99 -14.55 -2.18 3.02
CA LEU A 99 -14.81 -0.93 2.30
C LEU A 99 -15.14 -1.20 0.81
N ARG A 100 -14.39 -2.08 0.15
CA ARG A 100 -14.58 -2.38 -1.28
C ARG A 100 -15.81 -3.23 -1.53
N LYS A 101 -16.05 -4.24 -0.67
CA LYS A 101 -17.13 -5.21 -0.86
C LYS A 101 -18.47 -4.70 -0.36
N ASP A 102 -18.52 -4.13 0.83
CA ASP A 102 -19.77 -3.87 1.54
C ASP A 102 -20.25 -2.44 1.33
N VAL A 103 -19.31 -1.47 1.32
CA VAL A 103 -19.64 -0.05 1.16
C VAL A 103 -19.67 0.34 -0.31
N LEU A 104 -18.60 0.04 -1.05
CA LEU A 104 -18.48 0.39 -2.47
C LEU A 104 -19.16 -0.62 -3.40
N LYS A 105 -19.48 -1.82 -2.90
CA LYS A 105 -20.19 -2.88 -3.63
C LYS A 105 -19.57 -3.22 -4.99
N LEU A 106 -18.24 -3.26 -5.04
CA LEU A 106 -17.52 -3.43 -6.31
C LEU A 106 -17.81 -4.77 -6.98
N ASP A 107 -18.03 -5.82 -6.19
CA ASP A 107 -18.37 -7.17 -6.66
C ASP A 107 -19.66 -7.24 -7.49
N GLU A 108 -20.56 -6.25 -7.40
CA GLU A 108 -21.77 -6.21 -8.23
C GLU A 108 -21.44 -6.01 -9.72
N ASN A 109 -20.31 -5.39 -10.02
CA ASN A 109 -20.00 -4.93 -11.38
C ASN A 109 -18.59 -5.27 -11.86
N THR A 110 -17.66 -5.63 -10.97
CA THR A 110 -16.28 -5.94 -11.32
C THR A 110 -15.65 -6.97 -10.39
N ASP A 111 -14.75 -7.80 -10.91
CA ASP A 111 -13.83 -8.63 -10.12
C ASP A 111 -12.36 -8.12 -10.17
N ALA A 112 -12.16 -6.92 -10.74
CA ALA A 112 -10.90 -6.20 -10.80
C ALA A 112 -10.98 -4.89 -10.00
N TYR A 113 -10.29 -4.83 -8.86
CA TYR A 113 -10.19 -3.60 -8.05
C TYR A 113 -9.09 -3.67 -6.98
N ARG A 114 -8.67 -2.49 -6.52
CA ARG A 114 -7.72 -2.36 -5.40
C ARG A 114 -8.36 -2.69 -4.04
N VAL A 115 -7.86 -3.74 -3.40
CA VAL A 115 -8.25 -4.18 -2.05
C VAL A 115 -7.54 -3.36 -0.97
N VAL A 116 -6.21 -3.20 -1.10
CA VAL A 116 -5.38 -2.44 -0.15
C VAL A 116 -4.63 -1.35 -0.90
N ASN A 117 -4.73 -0.10 -0.41
CA ASN A 117 -4.12 1.08 -1.00
C ASN A 117 -3.13 1.77 -0.03
N ALA A 118 -2.11 1.02 0.39
CA ALA A 118 -0.98 1.50 1.18
C ALA A 118 -1.41 2.34 2.41
N ASP A 119 -0.90 3.57 2.52
CA ASP A 119 -1.14 4.46 3.65
C ASP A 119 -2.63 4.77 3.89
N ALA A 120 -3.44 4.79 2.82
CA ALA A 120 -4.87 5.08 2.93
C ALA A 120 -5.64 3.99 3.69
N ASP A 121 -5.09 2.76 3.73
CA ASP A 121 -5.64 1.63 4.47
C ASP A 121 -4.78 1.27 5.70
N PHE A 122 -3.89 2.18 6.12
CA PHE A 122 -2.99 2.02 7.27
C PHE A 122 -2.03 0.81 7.17
N LEU A 123 -1.70 0.39 5.94
CA LEU A 123 -0.79 -0.69 5.62
C LEU A 123 0.33 -0.16 4.73
N SER A 124 1.09 0.84 5.23
CA SER A 124 2.11 1.55 4.48
C SER A 124 3.12 0.60 3.82
N GLY A 125 3.24 0.68 2.50
CA GLY A 125 4.10 -0.19 1.70
C GLY A 125 3.46 -1.49 1.21
N LEU A 126 2.13 -1.63 1.34
CA LEU A 126 1.36 -2.74 0.77
C LEU A 126 0.31 -2.20 -0.22
N ILE A 127 0.37 -2.65 -1.47
CA ILE A 127 -0.71 -2.50 -2.44
C ILE A 127 -1.19 -3.91 -2.80
N VAL A 128 -2.51 -4.10 -2.83
CA VAL A 128 -3.12 -5.38 -3.24
C VAL A 128 -4.27 -5.08 -4.19
N ASP A 129 -4.15 -5.56 -5.41
CA ASP A 129 -5.23 -5.56 -6.39
C ASP A 129 -5.82 -6.98 -6.48
N ARG A 130 -7.15 -7.10 -6.42
CA ARG A 130 -7.87 -8.31 -6.78
C ARG A 130 -8.09 -8.26 -8.28
N LEU A 131 -7.70 -9.32 -8.99
CA LEU A 131 -7.89 -9.51 -10.42
C LEU A 131 -8.49 -10.91 -10.61
N GLY A 132 -9.82 -11.00 -10.68
CA GLY A 132 -10.53 -12.27 -10.71
C GLY A 132 -10.29 -13.08 -9.43
N ASP A 133 -9.70 -14.26 -9.57
CA ASP A 133 -9.29 -15.15 -8.47
C ASP A 133 -7.81 -14.96 -8.04
N VAL A 134 -7.11 -13.95 -8.60
CA VAL A 134 -5.71 -13.63 -8.32
C VAL A 134 -5.58 -12.38 -7.43
N LEU A 135 -4.66 -12.41 -6.47
CA LEU A 135 -4.14 -11.23 -5.79
C LEU A 135 -2.83 -10.79 -6.46
N SER A 136 -2.82 -9.59 -7.03
CA SER A 136 -1.59 -8.92 -7.46
C SER A 136 -1.11 -8.05 -6.30
N ILE A 137 0.01 -8.45 -5.68
CA ILE A 137 0.53 -7.87 -4.44
C ILE A 137 1.83 -7.14 -4.74
N GLU A 138 1.85 -5.84 -4.53
CA GLU A 138 3.05 -5.02 -4.62
C GLU A 138 3.52 -4.62 -3.22
N VAL A 139 4.78 -4.92 -2.92
CA VAL A 139 5.41 -4.60 -1.64
C VAL A 139 6.51 -3.55 -1.83
N SER A 140 6.46 -2.50 -1.02
CA SER A 140 7.45 -1.42 -1.00
C SER A 140 7.96 -1.08 0.40
N SER A 141 7.80 -2.00 1.35
CA SER A 141 8.35 -1.90 2.71
C SER A 141 8.86 -3.24 3.21
N TYR A 142 10.04 -3.24 3.82
CA TYR A 142 10.58 -4.43 4.48
C TYR A 142 9.68 -4.94 5.62
N ALA A 143 9.03 -4.02 6.36
CA ALA A 143 8.12 -4.38 7.42
C ALA A 143 6.91 -5.16 6.91
N VAL A 144 6.39 -4.78 5.75
CA VAL A 144 5.31 -5.51 5.06
C VAL A 144 5.81 -6.86 4.59
N MET A 145 6.97 -6.92 3.92
CA MET A 145 7.55 -8.19 3.44
C MET A 145 7.64 -9.24 4.54
N ARG A 146 8.16 -8.86 5.73
CA ARG A 146 8.26 -9.76 6.89
C ARG A 146 6.92 -10.31 7.40
N ARG A 147 5.82 -9.60 7.16
CA ARG A 147 4.48 -9.96 7.65
C ARG A 147 3.64 -10.64 6.57
N LEU A 148 4.02 -10.47 5.31
CA LEU A 148 3.26 -10.91 4.14
C LEU A 148 2.84 -12.39 4.19
N PRO A 149 3.69 -13.36 4.59
CA PRO A 149 3.27 -14.77 4.65
C PRO A 149 2.05 -15.03 5.55
N ARG A 150 1.88 -14.22 6.60
CA ARG A 150 0.73 -14.31 7.52
C ARG A 150 -0.47 -13.52 7.03
N TRP A 151 -0.25 -12.52 6.18
CA TRP A 151 -1.30 -11.65 5.65
C TRP A 151 -1.94 -12.20 4.37
N ILE A 152 -1.20 -12.93 3.54
CA ILE A 152 -1.71 -13.53 2.29
C ILE A 152 -2.97 -14.39 2.54
N PRO A 153 -3.00 -15.32 3.52
CA PRO A 153 -4.21 -16.10 3.79
C PRO A 153 -5.42 -15.23 4.19
N ILE A 154 -5.19 -14.17 4.97
CA ILE A 154 -6.23 -13.23 5.40
C ILE A 154 -6.77 -12.44 4.22
N LEU A 155 -5.89 -12.00 3.31
CA LEU A 155 -6.26 -11.31 2.08
C LEU A 155 -7.12 -12.21 1.18
N HIS A 156 -6.72 -13.46 0.99
CA HIS A 156 -7.50 -14.44 0.22
C HIS A 156 -8.89 -14.66 0.81
N ASP A 157 -8.98 -14.90 2.12
CA ASP A 157 -10.24 -15.07 2.83
C ASP A 157 -11.15 -13.84 2.68
N ALA A 158 -10.59 -12.64 2.83
CA ALA A 158 -11.37 -11.40 2.81
C ALA A 158 -12.05 -11.13 1.45
N VAL A 159 -11.42 -11.53 0.34
CA VAL A 159 -11.92 -11.24 -1.02
C VAL A 159 -12.19 -12.46 -1.91
N GLY A 160 -12.07 -13.68 -1.36
CA GLY A 160 -12.46 -14.92 -2.05
C GLY A 160 -11.55 -15.32 -3.23
N THR A 161 -10.25 -15.11 -3.09
CA THR A 161 -9.24 -15.46 -4.12
C THR A 161 -8.40 -16.68 -3.70
N LYS A 162 -7.62 -17.24 -4.63
CA LYS A 162 -6.85 -18.49 -4.37
C LYS A 162 -5.42 -18.49 -4.90
N ARG A 163 -5.10 -17.52 -5.75
CA ARG A 163 -3.81 -17.43 -6.43
C ARG A 163 -3.23 -16.06 -6.18
N GLU A 164 -1.92 -15.95 -6.11
CA GLU A 164 -1.26 -14.68 -5.85
C GLU A 164 0.01 -14.53 -6.67
N ILE A 165 0.36 -13.29 -6.95
CA ILE A 165 1.66 -12.88 -7.45
C ILE A 165 2.18 -11.77 -6.54
N VAL A 166 3.42 -11.92 -6.09
CA VAL A 166 4.09 -10.92 -5.26
C VAL A 166 5.19 -10.26 -6.09
N GLN A 167 5.13 -8.93 -6.16
CA GLN A 167 6.06 -8.10 -6.90
C GLN A 167 6.72 -7.10 -5.96
N VAL A 168 8.02 -6.90 -6.16
CA VAL A 168 8.81 -5.87 -5.50
C VAL A 168 9.69 -5.26 -6.57
N ASP A 169 9.60 -3.96 -6.76
CA ASP A 169 10.52 -3.24 -7.65
C ASP A 169 11.98 -3.43 -7.18
N ALA A 170 12.90 -3.71 -8.10
CA ALA A 170 14.28 -4.04 -7.74
C ALA A 170 15.03 -2.89 -7.05
N HIS A 171 14.72 -1.64 -7.42
CA HIS A 171 15.29 -0.47 -6.78
C HIS A 171 14.72 -0.30 -5.37
N VAL A 172 13.42 -0.50 -5.19
CA VAL A 172 12.75 -0.51 -3.88
C VAL A 172 13.29 -1.63 -2.99
N ALA A 173 13.45 -2.85 -3.51
CA ALA A 173 14.00 -3.99 -2.76
C ALA A 173 15.37 -3.66 -2.18
N ARG A 174 16.27 -3.08 -3.01
CA ARG A 174 17.59 -2.64 -2.59
C ARG A 174 17.54 -1.55 -1.53
N ILE A 175 16.65 -0.56 -1.68
CA ILE A 175 16.49 0.55 -0.73
C ILE A 175 15.95 0.05 0.62
N GLU A 176 14.95 -0.83 0.58
CA GLU A 176 14.30 -1.35 1.77
C GLU A 176 15.07 -2.50 2.42
N GLY A 177 16.10 -3.05 1.76
CA GLY A 177 16.87 -4.20 2.25
C GLY A 177 16.09 -5.52 2.17
N ILE A 178 15.22 -5.66 1.17
CA ILE A 178 14.49 -6.89 0.87
C ILE A 178 15.36 -7.76 -0.03
N MET A 179 15.64 -8.99 0.40
CA MET A 179 16.42 -9.91 -0.42
C MET A 179 15.52 -10.52 -1.50
N PRO A 180 16.01 -10.70 -2.75
CA PRO A 180 15.23 -11.38 -3.79
C PRO A 180 14.75 -12.78 -3.39
N THR A 181 15.49 -13.45 -2.50
CA THR A 181 15.12 -14.77 -1.94
C THR A 181 13.92 -14.73 -1.01
N ASP A 182 13.58 -13.56 -0.46
CA ASP A 182 12.43 -13.39 0.44
C ASP A 182 11.13 -13.18 -0.33
N ILE A 183 11.21 -12.89 -1.63
CA ILE A 183 10.04 -12.65 -2.49
C ILE A 183 9.44 -14.02 -2.89
N PRO A 184 8.17 -14.30 -2.53
CA PRO A 184 7.50 -15.53 -2.93
C PRO A 184 7.46 -15.69 -4.45
N LYS A 185 7.82 -16.87 -4.95
CA LYS A 185 7.68 -17.20 -6.37
C LYS A 185 6.22 -17.47 -6.69
N SER A 186 5.75 -16.94 -7.82
CA SER A 186 4.41 -17.22 -8.35
C SER A 186 4.51 -17.95 -9.69
N ALA A 187 3.56 -18.85 -9.94
CA ALA A 187 3.37 -19.50 -11.23
C ALA A 187 2.22 -18.87 -12.05
N VAL A 188 1.59 -17.80 -11.53
CA VAL A 188 0.48 -17.13 -12.20
C VAL A 188 1.02 -16.31 -13.37
N ARG A 189 0.53 -16.60 -14.58
CA ARG A 189 0.82 -15.80 -15.77
C ARG A 189 -0.39 -15.04 -16.27
N PHE A 190 -1.53 -15.72 -16.40
CA PHE A 190 -2.74 -15.12 -16.95
C PHE A 190 -3.90 -15.16 -15.95
N VAL A 191 -4.73 -14.13 -16.01
CA VAL A 191 -6.05 -14.12 -15.39
C VAL A 191 -7.04 -13.33 -16.23
N LYS A 192 -8.26 -13.83 -16.34
CA LYS A 192 -9.36 -13.07 -16.95
C LYS A 192 -10.10 -12.31 -15.86
N ILE A 193 -10.36 -11.04 -16.14
CA ILE A 193 -11.11 -10.15 -15.28
C ILE A 193 -12.37 -9.67 -15.99
N LYS A 194 -13.36 -9.28 -15.19
CA LYS A 194 -14.61 -8.69 -15.64
C LYS A 194 -14.79 -7.31 -15.00
N GLU A 195 -15.13 -6.32 -15.81
CA GLU A 195 -15.43 -4.95 -15.37
C GLU A 195 -16.59 -4.37 -16.20
N PHE A 196 -17.75 -4.10 -15.60
CA PHE A 196 -18.93 -3.55 -16.28
C PHE A 196 -19.33 -4.27 -17.59
N GLY A 197 -19.17 -5.60 -17.64
CA GLY A 197 -19.47 -6.42 -18.81
C GLY A 197 -18.32 -6.55 -19.82
N MET A 198 -17.25 -5.77 -19.65
CA MET A 198 -15.98 -5.98 -20.34
C MET A 198 -15.27 -7.19 -19.74
N ILE A 199 -14.67 -8.03 -20.59
CA ILE A 199 -13.76 -9.10 -20.19
C ILE A 199 -12.38 -8.78 -20.77
N GLN A 200 -11.36 -8.78 -19.93
CA GLN A 200 -9.96 -8.59 -20.33
C GLN A 200 -9.10 -9.71 -19.75
N GLU A 201 -8.04 -10.07 -20.46
CA GLU A 201 -7.02 -10.98 -19.97
C GLU A 201 -5.79 -10.16 -19.57
N VAL A 202 -5.32 -10.39 -18.36
CA VAL A 202 -4.11 -9.77 -17.81
C VAL A 202 -2.97 -10.78 -17.95
N ASP A 203 -1.88 -10.38 -18.61
CA ASP A 203 -0.60 -11.13 -18.64
C ASP A 203 0.40 -10.48 -17.66
N PHE A 204 0.79 -11.21 -16.62
CA PHE A 204 1.77 -10.78 -15.63
C PHE A 204 3.23 -10.93 -16.10
N ALA A 205 3.50 -11.60 -17.22
CA ALA A 205 4.84 -11.78 -17.78
C ALA A 205 5.27 -10.61 -18.67
N GLU A 206 4.34 -10.09 -19.48
CA GLU A 206 4.60 -9.05 -20.49
C GLU A 206 3.93 -7.70 -20.15
N GLY A 207 3.18 -7.62 -19.05
CA GLY A 207 2.48 -6.40 -18.64
C GLY A 207 3.33 -5.36 -17.89
N HIS A 208 2.97 -4.08 -18.03
CA HIS A 208 3.49 -3.00 -17.18
C HIS A 208 2.87 -3.06 -15.77
N LYS A 209 3.69 -2.93 -14.72
CA LYS A 209 3.26 -2.90 -13.30
C LYS A 209 2.45 -4.15 -12.86
N THR A 210 1.44 -3.98 -12.01
CA THR A 210 0.55 -5.02 -11.45
C THR A 210 -0.36 -5.70 -12.47
N GLY A 211 -0.21 -5.40 -13.77
CA GLY A 211 -0.90 -6.03 -14.90
C GLY A 211 -2.18 -5.33 -15.37
N PHE A 212 -2.84 -4.52 -14.52
CA PHE A 212 -4.07 -3.82 -14.88
C PHE A 212 -4.32 -2.54 -14.07
N PHE A 213 -4.72 -1.46 -14.74
CA PHE A 213 -5.01 -0.16 -14.14
C PHE A 213 -6.44 -0.11 -13.55
N CYS A 214 -6.58 -0.58 -12.30
CA CYS A 214 -7.85 -0.55 -11.56
C CYS A 214 -8.37 0.87 -11.27
N ASP A 215 -7.47 1.86 -11.18
CA ASP A 215 -7.77 3.26 -10.91
C ASP A 215 -8.56 3.94 -12.03
N GLN A 216 -8.43 3.45 -13.27
CA GLN A 216 -9.12 3.98 -14.45
C GLN A 216 -10.53 3.39 -14.66
N ARG A 217 -11.01 2.49 -13.80
CA ARG A 217 -12.32 1.83 -13.93
C ARG A 217 -13.48 2.79 -14.20
N ASP A 218 -13.66 3.76 -13.32
CA ASP A 218 -14.82 4.66 -13.39
C ASP A 218 -14.69 5.63 -14.57
N ASN A 219 -13.45 5.97 -14.96
CA ASN A 219 -13.16 6.73 -16.16
C ASN A 219 -13.49 5.94 -17.43
N ARG A 220 -13.11 4.65 -17.51
CA ARG A 220 -13.48 3.77 -18.63
C ARG A 220 -14.99 3.66 -18.78
N ARG A 221 -15.72 3.46 -17.67
CA ARG A 221 -17.19 3.41 -17.68
C ARG A 221 -17.79 4.73 -18.19
N ARG A 222 -17.35 5.85 -17.64
CA ARG A 222 -17.85 7.17 -18.03
C ARG A 222 -17.54 7.49 -19.49
N PHE A 223 -16.32 7.19 -19.93
CA PHE A 223 -15.88 7.39 -21.31
C PHE A 223 -16.71 6.57 -22.28
N GLY A 224 -16.94 5.28 -21.98
CA GLY A 224 -17.78 4.42 -22.81
C GLY A 224 -19.17 5.03 -23.05
N ALA A 225 -19.83 5.52 -21.99
CA ALA A 225 -21.14 6.15 -22.11
C ALA A 225 -21.14 7.39 -23.03
N LEU A 226 -20.04 8.15 -23.06
CA LEU A 226 -19.88 9.33 -23.93
C LEU A 226 -19.55 8.95 -25.38
N ALA A 227 -19.00 7.75 -25.62
CA ALA A 227 -18.54 7.30 -26.93
C ALA A 227 -19.67 6.73 -27.83
N LYS A 228 -20.89 6.59 -27.31
CA LYS A 228 -22.00 5.97 -28.05
C LYS A 228 -22.29 6.69 -29.36
N GLY A 229 -22.26 5.96 -30.47
CA GLY A 229 -22.51 6.50 -31.82
C GLY A 229 -21.36 7.32 -32.40
N LEU A 230 -20.20 7.40 -31.73
CA LEU A 230 -19.04 8.16 -32.18
C LEU A 230 -17.96 7.26 -32.77
N LYS A 231 -17.05 7.88 -33.53
CA LYS A 231 -15.74 7.31 -33.88
C LYS A 231 -14.73 7.70 -32.81
N VAL A 232 -13.96 6.73 -32.32
CA VAL A 232 -13.02 6.91 -31.20
C VAL A 232 -11.60 6.64 -31.66
N LEU A 233 -10.67 7.50 -31.25
CA LEU A 233 -9.23 7.27 -31.30
C LEU A 233 -8.72 7.20 -29.86
N ASP A 234 -8.16 6.06 -29.49
CA ASP A 234 -7.57 5.78 -28.17
C ASP A 234 -6.05 5.69 -28.33
N LEU A 235 -5.34 6.75 -27.90
CA LEU A 235 -3.89 6.84 -27.98
C LEU A 235 -3.28 6.46 -26.63
N CYS A 236 -2.17 5.72 -26.66
CA CYS A 236 -1.58 5.09 -25.48
C CYS A 236 -2.60 4.15 -24.81
N CYS A 237 -3.27 3.34 -25.63
CA CYS A 237 -4.40 2.52 -25.23
C CYS A 237 -4.02 1.35 -24.30
N TYR A 238 -2.74 1.02 -24.22
CA TYR A 238 -2.18 -0.16 -23.59
C TYR A 238 -2.96 -1.41 -24.07
N SER A 239 -3.48 -2.22 -23.14
CA SER A 239 -4.34 -3.37 -23.42
C SER A 239 -5.78 -3.00 -23.85
N GLY A 240 -6.01 -1.76 -24.28
CA GLY A 240 -7.23 -1.31 -24.93
C GLY A 240 -8.41 -1.08 -23.98
N GLY A 241 -8.18 -0.79 -22.70
CA GLY A 241 -9.26 -0.67 -21.71
C GLY A 241 -10.33 0.38 -22.07
N PHE A 242 -9.92 1.56 -22.57
CA PHE A 242 -10.86 2.58 -23.03
C PHE A 242 -11.49 2.21 -24.38
N SER A 243 -10.70 1.67 -25.31
CA SER A 243 -11.16 1.16 -26.59
C SER A 243 -12.28 0.13 -26.48
N ILE A 244 -12.09 -0.89 -25.63
CA ILE A 244 -13.08 -1.96 -25.42
C ILE A 244 -14.33 -1.41 -24.74
N ALA A 245 -14.17 -0.55 -23.73
CA ALA A 245 -15.31 0.11 -23.06
C ALA A 245 -16.13 0.96 -24.04
N ALA A 246 -15.48 1.74 -24.91
CA ALA A 246 -16.16 2.52 -25.95
C ALA A 246 -16.88 1.62 -26.95
N LYS A 247 -16.25 0.53 -27.39
CA LYS A 247 -16.87 -0.37 -28.37
C LYS A 247 -18.11 -1.05 -27.79
N LEU A 248 -18.03 -1.55 -26.54
CA LEU A 248 -19.16 -2.17 -25.84
C LEU A 248 -20.31 -1.19 -25.58
N ALA A 249 -20.01 0.10 -25.39
CA ALA A 249 -21.02 1.15 -25.21
C ALA A 249 -21.64 1.67 -26.52
N GLY A 250 -21.20 1.17 -27.68
CA GLY A 250 -21.80 1.44 -28.98
C GLY A 250 -21.09 2.49 -29.82
N ALA A 251 -19.78 2.69 -29.64
CA ALA A 251 -18.97 3.43 -30.61
C ALA A 251 -19.04 2.75 -32.00
N THR A 252 -19.19 3.56 -33.06
CA THR A 252 -19.29 3.04 -34.44
C THR A 252 -17.96 2.45 -34.90
N GLU A 253 -16.87 3.10 -34.52
CA GLU A 253 -15.49 2.75 -34.90
C GLU A 253 -14.57 3.10 -33.74
N VAL A 254 -13.56 2.26 -33.49
CA VAL A 254 -12.54 2.48 -32.46
C VAL A 254 -11.19 2.14 -33.07
N THR A 255 -10.27 3.10 -33.08
CA THR A 255 -8.87 2.91 -33.44
C THR A 255 -8.03 3.04 -32.18
N ALA A 256 -7.31 1.98 -31.84
CA ALA A 256 -6.45 1.92 -30.67
C ALA A 256 -4.99 1.93 -31.12
N VAL A 257 -4.16 2.78 -30.51
CA VAL A 257 -2.74 2.93 -30.86
C VAL A 257 -1.91 2.90 -29.58
N ASP A 258 -0.94 2.00 -29.54
CA ASP A 258 0.08 1.94 -28.50
C ASP A 258 1.47 1.69 -29.10
N LEU A 259 2.51 1.92 -28.29
CA LEU A 259 3.90 1.64 -28.63
C LEU A 259 4.33 0.23 -28.21
N ASP A 260 3.69 -0.32 -27.16
CA ASP A 260 4.01 -1.62 -26.56
C ASP A 260 3.80 -2.81 -27.51
#